data_AF-A0A0Q7FNS2-F1
#
_entry.id   AF-A0A0Q7FNS2-F1
#
_cell.length_a   1.000
_cell.length_b   1.000
_cell.length_c   1.000
_cell.angle_alpha   90.00
_cell.angle_beta   90.00
_cell.angle_gamma   90.00
#
_symmetry.space_group_name_H-M   'P 1'
#
loop_
_entity.id
_entity.type
_entity.pdbx_description
1 polymer ?
#
loop_
_entity_poly.entity_id
_entity_poly.type
_entity_poly.pdbx_seq_one_letter_code
_entity_poly.pdbx_strand_id
1 'polypeptide(L)'
;MLKTFKFRLAGALLASAGLLSSAAASPILNGWTQVGRSNDGIFNGQCDLNLSGSCTYNDSTDFWKALPGATEILFITGDRQTWGLASYAEIFGLVQARGRVFTPNLRWLNAGRDGVDLGNTIVGNVLSRSGGFPEDPWITLQGAHCALDCKEILWGEASYSSGNQHSFLSLNHGGLDVFARVANANVVPEPGTAAALGAGLLALAFARRRRS
;
A
#
# COMPACT_ATOMS: atom_id res chain seq x y z
N MET A 1 -61.23 20.79 47.67
CA MET A 1 -60.41 19.61 48.01
C MET A 1 -59.45 19.35 46.85
N LEU A 2 -58.13 19.32 47.11
CA LEU A 2 -57.02 18.85 46.23
C LEU A 2 -56.80 19.62 44.91
N LYS A 3 -55.59 19.88 44.42
CA LYS A 3 -54.21 19.84 44.93
C LYS A 3 -53.37 20.59 43.88
N THR A 4 -52.54 21.53 44.30
CA THR A 4 -51.50 22.18 43.49
C THR A 4 -50.45 21.16 43.04
N PHE A 5 -50.17 21.07 41.74
CA PHE A 5 -49.01 20.32 41.22
C PHE A 5 -48.00 21.30 40.64
N LYS A 6 -46.86 21.41 41.33
CA LYS A 6 -45.64 22.08 40.87
C LYS A 6 -44.98 21.22 39.80
N PHE A 7 -44.88 21.70 38.58
CA PHE A 7 -43.93 21.15 37.60
C PHE A 7 -42.57 21.81 37.81
N ARG A 8 -41.60 21.03 38.30
CA ARG A 8 -40.19 21.42 38.34
C ARG A 8 -39.56 21.12 37.00
N LEU A 9 -38.93 22.14 36.43
CA LEU A 9 -38.06 22.08 35.27
C LEU A 9 -36.85 21.18 35.60
N ALA A 10 -36.74 20.02 34.96
CA ALA A 10 -35.54 19.20 35.00
C ALA A 10 -34.73 19.53 33.73
N GLY A 11 -33.63 20.25 33.91
CA GLY A 11 -32.66 20.49 32.85
C GLY A 11 -31.98 19.19 32.46
N ALA A 12 -32.11 18.80 31.19
CA ALA A 12 -31.26 17.78 30.61
C ALA A 12 -29.99 18.46 30.09
N LEU A 13 -28.89 18.31 30.83
CA LEU A 13 -27.55 18.50 30.27
C LEU A 13 -27.33 17.38 29.23
N LEU A 14 -27.31 17.72 27.94
CA LEU A 14 -26.68 16.87 26.95
C LEU A 14 -25.17 16.92 27.21
N ALA A 15 -24.63 15.87 27.84
CA ALA A 15 -23.20 15.61 27.79
C ALA A 15 -22.89 15.08 26.38
N SER A 16 -22.36 15.95 25.54
CA SER A 16 -21.74 15.58 24.26
C SER A 16 -20.55 14.68 24.56
N ALA A 17 -20.74 13.37 24.58
CA ALA A 17 -19.65 12.41 24.58
C ALA A 17 -18.93 12.57 23.23
N GLY A 18 -17.84 13.35 23.23
CA GLY A 18 -16.90 13.37 22.12
C GLY A 18 -16.34 11.98 21.95
N LEU A 19 -16.84 11.26 20.95
CA LEU A 19 -16.14 10.11 20.39
C LEU A 19 -14.84 10.64 19.81
N LEU A 20 -13.78 10.61 20.61
CA LEU A 20 -12.42 10.62 20.12
C LEU A 20 -12.29 9.37 19.26
N SER A 21 -12.51 9.52 17.95
CA SER A 21 -12.12 8.52 16.98
C SER A 21 -10.61 8.39 17.13
N SER A 22 -10.17 7.30 17.78
CA SER A 22 -8.77 6.92 17.78
C SER A 22 -8.43 6.66 16.33
N ALA A 23 -7.77 7.62 15.66
CA ALA A 23 -7.15 7.39 14.37
C ALA A 23 -6.20 6.19 14.57
N ALA A 24 -6.65 5.02 14.11
CA ALA A 24 -5.86 3.82 14.30
C ALA A 24 -4.66 3.89 13.35
N ALA A 25 -3.55 3.35 13.84
CA ALA A 25 -2.23 3.63 13.32
C ALA A 25 -2.02 2.88 12.00
N SER A 26 -2.09 3.60 10.88
CA SER A 26 -1.54 3.11 9.62
C SER A 26 -0.05 2.72 9.81
N PRO A 27 0.50 1.82 8.99
CA PRO A 27 1.89 1.42 9.08
C PRO A 27 2.84 2.64 9.05
N ILE A 28 3.78 2.69 9.99
CA ILE A 28 4.85 3.68 9.95
C ILE A 28 5.72 3.40 8.72
N LEU A 29 5.74 4.33 7.77
CA LEU A 29 6.43 4.21 6.48
C LEU A 29 7.97 4.39 6.56
N ASN A 30 8.57 4.30 7.74
CA ASN A 30 10.03 4.41 7.88
C ASN A 30 10.72 3.17 7.27
N GLY A 31 11.68 3.40 6.37
CA GLY A 31 12.36 2.34 5.62
C GLY A 31 11.54 1.77 4.45
N TRP A 32 10.47 2.44 4.05
CA TRP A 32 9.67 2.11 2.88
C TRP A 32 9.98 3.04 1.71
N THR A 33 10.09 2.47 0.52
CA THR A 33 10.22 3.22 -0.74
C THR A 33 8.88 3.20 -1.45
N GLN A 34 8.34 4.36 -1.83
CA GLN A 34 7.16 4.40 -2.69
C GLN A 34 7.54 3.90 -4.08
N VAL A 35 6.79 2.93 -4.59
CA VAL A 35 7.06 2.28 -5.89
C VAL A 35 5.92 2.42 -6.88
N GLY A 36 4.77 2.92 -6.43
CA GLY A 36 3.63 3.24 -7.28
C GLY A 36 2.65 4.19 -6.61
N ARG A 37 1.94 4.96 -7.43
CA ARG A 37 0.84 5.85 -7.02
C ARG A 37 -0.20 5.94 -8.12
N SER A 38 -1.47 5.85 -7.73
CA SER A 38 -2.60 6.17 -8.59
C SER A 38 -3.47 7.27 -7.95
N ASN A 39 -3.69 8.36 -8.70
CA ASN A 39 -4.42 9.54 -8.22
C ASN A 39 -5.90 9.56 -8.66
N ASP A 40 -6.23 8.98 -9.83
CA ASP A 40 -7.54 9.15 -10.48
C ASP A 40 -8.25 7.81 -10.78
N GLY A 41 -7.89 6.76 -10.04
CA GLY A 41 -8.43 5.42 -10.24
C GLY A 41 -7.56 4.36 -9.60
N ILE A 42 -7.76 3.10 -9.96
CA ILE A 42 -6.83 2.04 -9.58
C ILE A 42 -5.73 1.92 -10.65
N PHE A 43 -4.71 1.10 -10.41
CA PHE A 43 -3.51 0.98 -11.28
C PHE A 43 -3.79 0.49 -12.71
N ASN A 44 -5.04 0.14 -13.04
CA ASN A 44 -5.50 -0.40 -14.32
C ASN A 44 -4.72 -1.61 -14.84
N GLY A 45 -4.09 -2.36 -13.93
CA GLY A 45 -3.16 -3.43 -14.28
C GLY A 45 -1.90 -2.96 -15.03
N GLN A 46 -1.69 -1.64 -15.11
CA GLN A 46 -0.76 -1.01 -16.05
C GLN A 46 0.36 -0.14 -15.40
N CYS A 47 0.62 -0.25 -14.09
CA CYS A 47 1.67 0.54 -13.43
C CYS A 47 2.97 -0.24 -13.18
N ASP A 48 4.04 0.03 -13.96
CA ASP A 48 5.35 -0.60 -13.76
C ASP A 48 5.96 -0.15 -12.42
N LEU A 49 5.88 -1.00 -11.41
CA LEU A 49 6.40 -0.71 -10.08
C LEU A 49 7.93 -0.59 -10.13
N ASN A 50 8.44 0.57 -9.74
CA ASN A 50 9.87 0.82 -9.74
C ASN A 50 10.30 1.70 -8.57
N LEU A 51 11.58 1.65 -8.24
CA LEU A 51 12.14 2.40 -7.10
C LEU A 51 12.19 3.92 -7.31
N SER A 52 11.85 4.43 -8.50
CA SER A 52 11.69 5.87 -8.72
C SER A 52 10.32 6.40 -8.28
N GLY A 53 9.40 5.50 -7.89
CA GLY A 53 8.06 5.87 -7.42
C GLY A 53 7.11 6.34 -8.52
N SER A 54 7.50 6.20 -9.79
CA SER A 54 6.68 6.57 -10.94
C SER A 54 5.88 5.37 -11.44
N CYS A 55 4.57 5.53 -11.62
CA CYS A 55 3.79 4.60 -12.43
C CYS A 55 3.94 4.97 -13.91
N THR A 56 4.66 4.15 -14.67
CA THR A 56 4.67 4.29 -16.14
C THR A 56 3.53 3.47 -16.71
N TYR A 57 2.40 4.12 -16.99
CA TYR A 57 1.24 3.52 -17.64
C TYR A 57 1.60 3.18 -19.09
N ASN A 58 1.90 1.92 -19.35
CA ASN A 58 2.14 1.39 -20.68
C ASN A 58 1.27 0.14 -20.88
N ASP A 59 0.90 -0.17 -22.12
CA ASP A 59 -0.06 -1.25 -22.41
C ASP A 59 0.53 -2.67 -22.22
N SER A 60 1.65 -2.83 -21.51
CA SER A 60 2.34 -4.11 -21.44
C SER A 60 3.11 -4.33 -20.14
N THR A 61 2.48 -5.09 -19.26
CA THR A 61 3.12 -6.03 -18.30
C THR A 61 3.71 -5.43 -17.01
N ASP A 62 2.85 -4.85 -16.19
CA ASP A 62 3.28 -3.90 -15.17
C ASP A 62 3.44 -4.41 -13.73
N PHE A 63 2.80 -5.51 -13.33
CA PHE A 63 3.17 -6.26 -12.11
C PHE A 63 4.06 -7.50 -12.40
N TRP A 64 4.45 -7.68 -13.65
CA TRP A 64 5.12 -8.89 -14.13
C TRP A 64 6.65 -8.83 -13.99
N LYS A 65 7.18 -7.63 -13.72
CA LYS A 65 8.59 -7.40 -13.48
C LYS A 65 8.88 -7.51 -12.00
N ALA A 66 9.95 -8.23 -11.68
CA ALA A 66 10.41 -8.30 -10.30
C ALA A 66 10.96 -6.93 -9.87
N LEU A 67 10.61 -6.51 -8.66
CA LEU A 67 11.17 -5.35 -7.98
C LEU A 67 12.45 -5.80 -7.26
N PRO A 68 13.66 -5.45 -7.75
CA PRO A 68 14.89 -6.02 -7.23
C PRO A 68 15.09 -5.70 -5.74
N GLY A 69 15.40 -6.72 -4.95
CA GLY A 69 15.67 -6.59 -3.53
C GLY A 69 14.44 -6.39 -2.64
N ALA A 70 13.23 -6.31 -3.19
CA ALA A 70 12.01 -6.15 -2.40
C ALA A 70 11.73 -7.39 -1.55
N THR A 71 11.48 -7.18 -0.26
CA THR A 71 11.13 -8.24 0.71
C THR A 71 9.66 -8.16 1.12
N GLU A 72 9.13 -6.96 1.26
CA GLU A 72 7.74 -6.70 1.62
C GLU A 72 7.13 -5.67 0.68
N ILE A 73 5.81 -5.74 0.52
CA ILE A 73 5.04 -4.79 -0.26
C ILE A 73 3.79 -4.38 0.52
N LEU A 74 3.49 -3.10 0.48
CA LEU A 74 2.38 -2.47 1.17
C LEU A 74 1.51 -1.76 0.13
N PHE A 75 0.26 -2.16 0.02
CA PHE A 75 -0.79 -1.42 -0.67
C PHE A 75 -1.55 -0.62 0.37
N ILE A 76 -1.74 0.68 0.14
CA ILE A 76 -2.38 1.57 1.10
C ILE A 76 -3.16 2.65 0.38
N THR A 77 -4.33 3.02 0.92
CA THR A 77 -5.09 4.16 0.40
C THR A 77 -4.39 5.49 0.68
N GLY A 78 -4.67 6.52 -0.12
CA GLY A 78 -4.04 7.84 0.03
C GLY A 78 -4.31 8.50 1.38
N ASP A 79 -5.49 8.26 1.96
CA ASP A 79 -5.87 8.68 3.32
C ASP A 79 -5.39 7.72 4.44
N ARG A 80 -4.77 6.60 4.05
CA ARG A 80 -4.20 5.55 4.89
C ARG A 80 -5.19 4.79 5.78
N GLN A 81 -6.48 4.84 5.46
CA GLN A 81 -7.53 4.13 6.21
C GLN A 81 -7.57 2.63 5.88
N THR A 82 -7.16 2.22 4.68
CA THR A 82 -7.20 0.81 4.27
C THR A 82 -5.83 0.39 3.74
N TRP A 83 -5.32 -0.75 4.20
CA TRP A 83 -4.01 -1.25 3.80
C TRP A 83 -3.90 -2.78 3.82
N GLY A 84 -2.97 -3.29 3.02
CA GLY A 84 -2.55 -4.69 3.01
C GLY A 84 -1.03 -4.79 2.87
N LEU A 85 -0.37 -5.35 3.89
CA LEU A 85 1.06 -5.65 3.94
C LEU A 85 1.28 -7.14 3.66
N ALA A 86 2.11 -7.47 2.68
CA ALA A 86 2.42 -8.84 2.32
C ALA A 86 3.92 -9.07 2.08
N SER A 87 4.30 -10.35 2.09
CA SER A 87 5.58 -10.79 1.53
C SER A 87 5.59 -10.49 0.03
N TYR A 88 6.64 -9.81 -0.45
CA TYR A 88 6.78 -9.53 -1.87
C TYR A 88 6.89 -10.83 -2.69
N ALA A 89 7.61 -11.83 -2.17
CA ALA A 89 7.79 -13.12 -2.83
C ALA A 89 6.46 -13.89 -2.99
N GLU A 90 5.56 -13.80 -2.01
CA GLU A 90 4.25 -14.46 -2.07
C GLU A 90 3.36 -13.82 -3.14
N ILE A 91 3.19 -12.50 -3.11
CA ILE A 91 2.39 -11.79 -4.13
C ILE A 91 2.99 -12.01 -5.52
N PHE A 92 4.30 -11.79 -5.68
CA PHE A 92 4.94 -11.96 -6.99
C PHE A 92 4.82 -13.40 -7.49
N GLY A 93 4.95 -14.40 -6.62
CA GLY A 93 4.73 -15.81 -6.95
C GLY A 93 3.30 -16.09 -7.45
N LEU A 94 2.28 -15.54 -6.78
CA LEU A 94 0.88 -15.69 -7.19
C LEU A 94 0.59 -15.01 -8.53
N VAL A 95 1.17 -13.83 -8.76
CA VAL A 95 1.08 -13.13 -10.04
C VAL A 95 1.71 -13.98 -11.15
N GLN A 96 2.93 -14.47 -10.95
CA GLN A 96 3.65 -15.28 -11.93
C GLN A 96 3.02 -16.66 -12.18
N ALA A 97 2.31 -17.22 -11.20
CA ALA A 97 1.63 -18.51 -11.36
C ALA A 97 0.48 -18.45 -12.39
N ARG A 98 -0.10 -17.28 -12.66
CA ARG A 98 -1.19 -17.09 -13.65
C ARG A 98 -2.36 -18.05 -13.46
N GLY A 99 -2.63 -18.43 -12.22
CA GLY A 99 -3.48 -19.57 -11.87
C GLY A 99 -4.98 -19.37 -12.08
N ARG A 100 -5.45 -18.16 -12.43
CA ARG A 100 -6.87 -17.83 -12.60
C ARG A 100 -7.70 -18.21 -11.37
N VAL A 101 -7.13 -17.95 -10.18
CA VAL A 101 -7.72 -18.30 -8.89
C VAL A 101 -8.61 -17.16 -8.41
N PHE A 102 -9.92 -17.40 -8.35
CA PHE A 102 -10.90 -16.43 -7.86
C PHE A 102 -11.12 -16.51 -6.34
N THR A 103 -10.67 -17.57 -5.69
CA THR A 103 -10.85 -17.81 -4.24
C THR A 103 -9.65 -17.28 -3.42
N PRO A 104 -9.79 -17.12 -2.09
CA PRO A 104 -8.68 -16.63 -1.26
C PRO A 104 -7.40 -17.45 -1.45
N ASN A 105 -6.28 -16.76 -1.70
CA ASN A 105 -4.97 -17.38 -1.96
C ASN A 105 -3.78 -16.54 -1.49
N LEU A 106 -4.01 -15.41 -0.82
CA LEU A 106 -2.97 -14.52 -0.31
C LEU A 106 -3.11 -14.36 1.22
N ARG A 107 -2.01 -14.57 1.94
CA ARG A 107 -1.94 -14.26 3.37
C ARG A 107 -1.30 -12.89 3.58
N TRP A 108 -2.02 -11.99 4.24
CA TRP A 108 -1.45 -10.71 4.65
C TRP A 108 -0.58 -10.91 5.90
N LEU A 109 0.58 -10.26 5.92
CA LEU A 109 1.39 -10.13 7.14
C LEU A 109 0.71 -9.17 8.12
N ASN A 110 0.02 -8.15 7.60
CA ASN A 110 -0.85 -7.25 8.35
C ASN A 110 -1.86 -6.61 7.39
N ALA A 111 -3.06 -6.30 7.86
CA ALA A 111 -4.09 -5.64 7.09
C ALA A 111 -4.86 -4.65 7.98
N GLY A 112 -5.44 -3.62 7.36
CA GLY A 112 -6.33 -2.71 8.05
C GLY A 112 -7.41 -2.15 7.16
N ARG A 113 -8.49 -1.70 7.79
CA ARG A 113 -9.69 -1.16 7.13
C ARG A 113 -10.31 -0.08 8.03
N ASP A 114 -10.75 1.01 7.42
CA ASP A 114 -11.37 2.15 8.13
C ASP A 114 -10.52 2.64 9.31
N GLY A 115 -9.21 2.63 9.11
CA GLY A 115 -8.18 3.00 10.08
C GLY A 115 -7.84 1.88 11.04
N VAL A 116 -8.67 0.86 11.20
CA VAL A 116 -8.51 -0.21 12.19
C VAL A 116 -7.51 -1.27 11.73
N ASP A 117 -6.53 -1.58 12.58
CA ASP A 117 -5.62 -2.72 12.40
C ASP A 117 -6.37 -4.04 12.63
N LEU A 118 -6.44 -4.87 11.59
CA LEU A 118 -7.09 -6.17 11.59
C LEU A 118 -6.10 -7.33 11.82
N GLY A 119 -4.80 -7.03 11.94
CA GLY A 119 -3.76 -8.03 12.15
C GLY A 119 -3.51 -8.91 10.92
N ASN A 120 -3.11 -10.15 11.16
CA ASN A 120 -2.71 -11.13 10.12
C ASN A 120 -3.77 -12.22 9.87
N THR A 121 -4.99 -12.05 10.38
CA THR A 121 -6.08 -13.01 10.23
C THR A 121 -6.85 -12.84 8.93
N ILE A 122 -6.67 -11.70 8.25
CA ILE A 122 -7.29 -11.42 6.96
C ILE A 122 -6.58 -12.21 5.87
N VAL A 123 -7.37 -12.86 5.00
CA VAL A 123 -6.89 -13.58 3.82
C VAL A 123 -7.49 -12.89 2.60
N GLY A 124 -6.64 -12.49 1.67
CA GLY A 124 -7.02 -11.83 0.43
C GLY A 124 -6.95 -12.76 -0.78
N ASN A 125 -7.02 -12.15 -1.95
CA ASN A 125 -6.88 -12.83 -3.22
C ASN A 125 -5.98 -12.04 -4.18
N VAL A 126 -5.15 -12.79 -4.90
CA VAL A 126 -4.47 -12.37 -6.13
C VAL A 126 -5.06 -13.19 -7.27
N LEU A 127 -5.86 -12.55 -8.11
CA LEU A 127 -6.33 -13.10 -9.38
C LEU A 127 -5.38 -12.65 -10.48
N SER A 128 -4.63 -13.60 -11.02
CA SER A 128 -3.77 -13.42 -12.19
C SER A 128 -4.11 -14.51 -13.20
N ARG A 129 -4.47 -14.13 -14.42
CA ARG A 129 -4.95 -15.04 -15.46
C ARG A 129 -3.92 -15.17 -16.57
N SER A 130 -3.85 -16.37 -17.13
CA SER A 130 -3.11 -16.63 -18.36
C SER A 130 -3.78 -15.90 -19.54
N GLY A 131 -3.00 -15.22 -20.38
CA GLY A 131 -3.51 -14.57 -21.59
C GLY A 131 -3.09 -13.12 -21.79
N GLY A 132 -2.39 -12.52 -20.82
CA GLY A 132 -1.95 -11.13 -20.93
C GLY A 132 -3.08 -10.12 -20.79
N PHE A 133 -4.09 -10.45 -19.99
CA PHE A 133 -5.17 -9.55 -19.61
C PHE A 133 -4.58 -8.26 -19.02
N PRO A 134 -4.75 -7.09 -19.69
CA PRO A 134 -4.15 -5.83 -19.25
C PRO A 134 -4.59 -5.43 -17.84
N GLU A 135 -5.74 -5.90 -17.38
CA GLU A 135 -6.30 -5.61 -16.07
C GLU A 135 -5.66 -6.38 -14.91
N ASP A 136 -4.89 -7.43 -15.20
CA ASP A 136 -4.30 -8.31 -14.19
C ASP A 136 -2.94 -7.80 -13.69
N PRO A 137 -2.58 -8.09 -12.43
CA PRO A 137 -3.34 -8.88 -11.45
C PRO A 137 -4.46 -8.07 -10.79
N TRP A 138 -5.49 -8.74 -10.28
CA TRP A 138 -6.41 -8.14 -9.31
C TRP A 138 -6.03 -8.55 -7.90
N ILE A 139 -5.80 -7.58 -7.02
CA ILE A 139 -5.42 -7.81 -5.63
C ILE A 139 -6.54 -7.28 -4.74
N THR A 140 -7.19 -8.18 -4.00
CA THR A 140 -8.32 -7.86 -3.11
C THR A 140 -7.90 -8.05 -1.65
N LEU A 141 -8.24 -7.09 -0.79
CA LEU A 141 -7.88 -7.11 0.63
C LEU A 141 -8.46 -8.34 1.35
N GLN A 142 -9.76 -8.62 1.22
CA GLN A 142 -10.38 -9.73 1.90
C GLN A 142 -11.17 -10.62 0.95
N GLY A 143 -11.00 -11.94 1.11
CA GLY A 143 -11.86 -12.93 0.47
C GLY A 143 -11.46 -13.25 -0.97
N ALA A 144 -12.47 -13.54 -1.77
CA ALA A 144 -12.35 -13.83 -3.20
C ALA A 144 -12.20 -12.54 -4.01
N HIS A 145 -11.78 -12.67 -5.28
CA HIS A 145 -11.92 -11.56 -6.23
C HIS A 145 -13.37 -11.08 -6.25
N CYS A 146 -13.57 -9.77 -6.15
CA CYS A 146 -14.90 -9.15 -6.06
C CYS A 146 -15.73 -9.51 -4.81
N ALA A 147 -15.09 -9.97 -3.73
CA ALA A 147 -15.75 -10.01 -2.43
C ALA A 147 -16.23 -8.60 -2.01
N LEU A 148 -17.31 -8.56 -1.21
CA LEU A 148 -17.88 -7.32 -0.68
C LEU A 148 -18.21 -6.28 -1.77
N ASP A 149 -18.85 -6.74 -2.87
CA ASP A 149 -19.26 -5.88 -4.00
C ASP A 149 -18.05 -5.21 -4.69
N CYS A 150 -16.92 -5.91 -4.69
CA CYS A 150 -15.63 -5.49 -5.27
C CYS A 150 -15.02 -4.20 -4.68
N LYS A 151 -15.50 -3.76 -3.52
CA LYS A 151 -15.09 -2.48 -2.90
C LYS A 151 -13.75 -2.52 -2.20
N GLU A 152 -13.03 -3.62 -2.25
CA GLU A 152 -11.78 -3.85 -1.51
C GLU A 152 -10.60 -4.18 -2.40
N ILE A 153 -10.66 -3.74 -3.65
CA ILE A 153 -9.61 -3.97 -4.63
C ILE A 153 -8.53 -2.90 -4.44
N LEU A 154 -7.31 -3.37 -4.17
CA LEU A 154 -6.10 -2.59 -3.93
C LEU A 154 -5.22 -2.46 -5.18
N TRP A 155 -5.38 -3.38 -6.13
CA TRP A 155 -4.78 -3.32 -7.46
C TRP A 155 -5.68 -4.02 -8.49
N GLY A 156 -5.76 -3.52 -9.71
CA GLY A 156 -6.57 -4.09 -10.80
C GLY A 156 -7.07 -3.03 -11.77
N GLU A 157 -8.16 -3.30 -12.50
CA GLU A 157 -8.81 -2.36 -13.44
C GLU A 157 -10.01 -1.64 -12.86
N ALA A 158 -10.15 -0.34 -13.17
CA ALA A 158 -11.25 0.49 -12.66
C ALA A 158 -12.61 0.24 -13.36
N SER A 159 -12.61 -0.23 -14.61
CA SER A 159 -13.76 -0.14 -15.52
C SER A 159 -14.55 -1.43 -15.75
N TYR A 160 -14.14 -2.57 -15.17
CA TYR A 160 -14.82 -3.84 -15.44
C TYR A 160 -16.22 -3.95 -14.80
N SER A 161 -17.25 -4.11 -15.64
CA SER A 161 -18.63 -4.57 -15.37
C SER A 161 -19.60 -3.77 -14.48
N SER A 162 -19.18 -2.79 -13.68
CA SER A 162 -20.16 -1.99 -12.91
C SER A 162 -19.52 -0.73 -12.31
N GLY A 163 -20.13 0.42 -12.61
CA GLY A 163 -19.60 1.76 -12.35
C GLY A 163 -18.83 1.91 -11.03
N ASN A 164 -17.57 2.31 -11.13
CA ASN A 164 -16.70 2.76 -10.03
C ASN A 164 -16.52 1.80 -8.83
N GLN A 165 -17.05 0.57 -8.87
CA GLN A 165 -16.93 -0.38 -7.75
C GLN A 165 -15.49 -0.85 -7.59
N HIS A 166 -14.81 -1.17 -8.69
CA HIS A 166 -13.41 -1.58 -8.67
C HIS A 166 -12.43 -0.48 -8.30
N SER A 167 -12.81 0.78 -8.56
CA SER A 167 -12.07 1.95 -8.13
C SER A 167 -12.59 2.52 -6.80
N PHE A 168 -13.48 1.82 -6.09
CA PHE A 168 -14.15 2.35 -4.90
C PHE A 168 -13.15 2.84 -3.86
N LEU A 169 -12.12 2.04 -3.52
CA LEU A 169 -11.11 2.47 -2.55
C LEU A 169 -10.38 3.72 -3.03
N SER A 170 -9.86 3.70 -4.25
CA SER A 170 -9.09 4.83 -4.78
C SER A 170 -9.91 6.13 -4.81
N LEU A 171 -11.16 6.07 -5.29
CA LEU A 171 -12.04 7.24 -5.42
C LEU A 171 -12.49 7.82 -4.07
N ASN A 172 -12.67 6.97 -3.05
CA ASN A 172 -13.17 7.41 -1.74
C ASN A 172 -12.06 7.71 -0.73
N HIS A 173 -10.82 7.30 -1.03
CA HIS A 173 -9.71 7.39 -0.09
C HIS A 173 -8.47 8.12 -0.65
N GLY A 174 -8.68 9.02 -1.62
CA GLY A 174 -7.62 9.92 -2.10
C GLY A 174 -6.51 9.23 -2.90
N GLY A 175 -6.84 8.15 -3.60
CA GLY A 175 -5.91 7.37 -4.40
C GLY A 175 -5.45 6.07 -3.73
N LEU A 176 -4.51 5.41 -4.40
CA LEU A 176 -3.80 4.23 -3.89
C LEU A 176 -2.30 4.45 -4.06
N ASP A 177 -1.54 4.12 -3.01
CA ASP A 177 -0.09 4.13 -2.99
C ASP A 177 0.42 2.70 -2.79
N VAL A 178 1.53 2.38 -3.43
CA VAL A 178 2.27 1.13 -3.20
C VAL A 178 3.66 1.46 -2.72
N PHE A 179 4.04 0.84 -1.61
CA PHE A 179 5.36 0.93 -1.02
C PHE A 179 6.02 -0.44 -0.99
N ALA A 180 7.35 -0.46 -1.08
CA ALA A 180 8.14 -1.66 -0.92
C ALA A 180 9.23 -1.46 0.13
N ARG A 181 9.50 -2.50 0.92
CA ARG A 181 10.72 -2.59 1.72
C ARG A 181 11.76 -3.33 0.90
N VAL A 182 12.95 -2.76 0.76
CA VAL A 182 14.03 -3.32 -0.06
C VAL A 182 15.20 -3.70 0.86
N ALA A 183 15.54 -4.99 0.89
CA ALA A 183 16.77 -5.44 1.53
C ALA A 183 17.97 -4.96 0.71
N ASN A 184 18.91 -4.30 1.37
CA ASN A 184 20.08 -3.68 0.73
C ASN A 184 19.72 -2.54 -0.24
N ALA A 185 18.86 -1.61 0.18
CA ALA A 185 19.07 -0.22 -0.24
C ALA A 185 20.44 0.21 0.31
N ASN A 186 21.53 -0.23 -0.35
CA ASN A 186 22.85 0.31 -0.12
C ASN A 186 22.66 1.80 -0.16
N VAL A 187 22.97 2.45 0.96
CA VAL A 187 23.15 3.88 1.05
C VAL A 187 24.06 4.22 -0.12
N VAL A 188 23.49 4.69 -1.23
CA VAL A 188 24.28 5.36 -2.26
C VAL A 188 24.83 6.53 -1.48
N PRO A 189 26.14 6.58 -1.19
CA PRO A 189 26.68 7.75 -0.55
C PRO A 189 26.36 8.87 -1.52
N GLU A 190 25.62 9.89 -1.04
CA GLU A 190 25.43 11.15 -1.76
C GLU A 190 26.74 11.49 -2.48
N PRO A 191 26.73 11.99 -3.73
CA PRO A 191 27.95 12.23 -4.50
C PRO A 191 29.05 13.01 -3.75
N GLY A 192 28.70 13.74 -2.67
CA GLY A 192 29.65 14.38 -1.75
C GLY A 192 30.41 13.46 -0.78
N THR A 193 29.91 12.26 -0.44
CA THR A 193 30.54 11.36 0.55
C THR A 193 31.62 10.48 -0.08
N ALA A 194 31.46 10.10 -1.35
CA ALA A 194 32.50 9.39 -2.11
C ALA A 194 33.74 10.28 -2.37
N ALA A 195 33.53 11.58 -2.55
CA ALA A 195 34.62 12.56 -2.71
C ALA A 195 35.49 12.69 -1.43
N ALA A 196 34.87 12.61 -0.25
CA ALA A 196 35.60 12.69 1.03
C ALA A 196 36.49 11.46 1.27
N LEU A 197 36.04 10.26 0.90
CA LEU A 197 36.82 9.02 1.04
C LEU A 197 37.92 8.92 -0.03
N GLY A 198 37.67 9.39 -1.25
CA GLY A 198 38.68 9.46 -2.31
C GLY A 198 39.81 10.46 -2.03
N ALA A 199 39.47 11.63 -1.47
CA ALA A 199 40.46 12.65 -1.10
C ALA A 199 41.36 12.22 0.07
N GLY A 200 40.81 11.49 1.05
CA GLY A 200 41.56 10.98 2.20
C GLY A 200 42.68 10.00 1.81
N LEU A 201 42.42 9.11 0.85
CA LEU A 201 43.41 8.11 0.39
C LEU A 201 44.54 8.75 -0.45
N LEU A 202 44.25 9.78 -1.24
CA LEU A 202 45.27 10.52 -2.00
C LEU A 202 46.17 11.37 -1.10
N ALA A 203 45.62 11.98 -0.04
CA ALA A 203 46.40 12.75 0.93
C ALA A 203 47.42 11.88 1.71
N LEU A 204 47.03 10.64 2.07
CA LEU A 204 47.92 9.66 2.71
C LEU A 204 49.03 9.16 1.78
N ALA A 205 48.74 8.99 0.49
CA ALA A 205 49.73 8.59 -0.51
C ALA A 205 50.80 9.68 -0.77
N PHE A 206 50.40 10.97 -0.76
CA PHE A 206 51.34 12.08 -0.90
C PHE A 206 52.16 12.36 0.37
N ALA A 207 51.59 12.14 1.56
CA ALA A 207 52.32 12.30 2.81
C ALA A 207 53.46 11.27 2.99
N ARG A 208 53.29 10.05 2.46
CA ARG A 208 54.31 8.99 2.54
C ARG A 208 55.51 9.22 1.62
N ARG A 209 55.36 10.02 0.54
CA ARG A 209 56.41 10.24 -0.46
C ARG A 209 57.38 11.39 -0.13
N ARG A 210 57.14 12.14 0.95
CA ARG A 210 58.01 13.25 1.40
C ARG A 210 58.95 12.90 2.56
N ARG A 211 59.09 11.62 2.91
CA ARG A 211 59.97 11.14 4.01
C ARG A 211 61.06 10.17 3.57
N SER A 212 61.43 10.18 2.30
CA SER A 212 62.59 9.44 1.78
C SER A 212 63.50 10.39 1.03
#